data_AF-A0A964IVK5-F1
#
_entry.id   AF-A0A964IVK5-F1
#
_cell.length_a   1.000
_cell.length_b   1.000
_cell.length_c   1.000
_cell.angle_alpha   90.00
_cell.angle_beta   90.00
_cell.angle_gamma   90.00
#
_symmetry.space_group_name_H-M   'P 1'
#
loop_
_entity.id
_entity.type
_entity.pdbx_description
1 polymer ?
#
loop_
_entity_poly.entity_id
_entity_poly.type
_entity_poly.pdbx_seq_one_letter_code
_entity_poly.pdbx_strand_id
1 'polypeptide(L)' 'MPDNITLVPLPSYAPELNPIENVWEYLRGNKLAITVFDDYHDIVEKSCNAWTFFANDPQRIKSITTRSWATVNP' A
#
# COMPACT_ATOMS: atom_id res chain seq x y z
N MET A 1 19.92 14.21 -2.83
CA MET A 1 18.65 13.72 -3.42
C MET A 1 18.55 14.28 -4.82
N PRO A 2 18.02 13.53 -5.80
CA PRO A 2 17.71 14.07 -7.12
C PRO A 2 16.70 15.23 -7.01
N ASP A 3 16.83 16.25 -7.87
CA ASP A 3 15.97 17.45 -7.84
C ASP A 3 14.49 17.15 -8.11
N ASN A 4 14.19 15.97 -8.67
CA ASN A 4 12.83 15.50 -8.97
C ASN A 4 12.20 14.63 -7.86
N ILE A 5 12.82 14.54 -6.67
CA ILE A 5 12.29 13.76 -5.55
C ILE A 5 12.18 14.63 -4.30
N THR A 6 10.95 14.88 -3.89
CA THR A 6 10.64 15.55 -2.62
C THR A 6 10.34 14.51 -1.55
N LEU A 7 11.02 14.60 -0.41
CA LEU A 7 10.73 13.78 0.76
C LEU A 7 9.55 14.38 1.54
N VAL A 8 8.58 13.54 1.87
CA VAL A 8 7.45 13.92 2.74
C VAL A 8 7.74 13.37 4.14
N PRO A 9 7.99 14.22 5.15
CA PRO A 9 8.23 13.75 6.50
C PRO A 9 6.94 13.17 7.10
N LEU A 10 7.03 11.96 7.63
CA LEU A 10 5.95 11.32 8.37
C LEU A 10 6.21 11.49 9.87
N PRO A 11 5.22 11.95 10.65
CA PRO A 11 5.38 12.02 12.10
C PRO A 11 5.51 10.62 12.70
N SER A 12 6.33 10.51 13.74
CA SER A 12 6.52 9.28 14.49
C SER A 12 5.21 8.79 15.11
N TYR A 13 5.01 7.48 15.15
CA TYR A 13 3.87 6.83 15.81
C TYR A 13 2.48 7.21 15.27
N ALA A 14 2.39 7.70 14.03
CA ALA A 14 1.14 8.06 13.36
C ALA A 14 0.89 7.22 12.09
N PRO A 15 0.72 5.89 12.20
CA PRO A 15 0.48 5.02 11.05
C PRO A 15 -0.77 5.41 10.25
N GLU A 16 -1.78 6.00 10.89
CA GLU A 16 -3.00 6.49 10.25
C GLU A 16 -2.77 7.60 9.21
N LEU A 17 -1.63 8.29 9.29
CA LEU A 17 -1.21 9.32 8.34
C LEU A 17 -0.42 8.75 7.16
N ASN A 18 0.04 7.50 7.25
CA ASN A 18 0.81 6.85 6.21
C ASN A 18 -0.12 6.04 5.28
N PRO A 19 -0.36 6.48 4.02
CA PRO A 19 -1.31 5.83 3.13
C PRO A 19 -0.95 4.37 2.81
N ILE A 20 0.32 3.99 2.93
CA ILE A 20 0.77 2.61 2.68
C ILE A 20 0.16 1.60 3.66
N GLU A 21 -0.20 2.01 4.88
CA GLU A 21 -0.79 1.12 5.88
C GLU A 21 -2.13 0.56 5.38
N ASN A 22 -2.96 1.38 4.70
CA ASN A 22 -4.22 0.92 4.10
C ASN A 22 -3.98 -0.06 2.95
N VAL A 23 -2.89 0.13 2.19
CA VAL A 23 -2.52 -0.80 1.11
C VAL A 23 -2.16 -2.16 1.71
N TRP A 24 -1.36 -2.18 2.78
CA TRP A 24 -1.00 -3.42 3.47
C TRP A 24 -2.21 -4.10 4.10
N GLU A 25 -3.10 -3.35 4.75
CA GLU A 25 -4.34 -3.87 5.31
C GLU A 25 -5.22 -4.49 4.21
N TYR A 26 -5.38 -3.78 3.09
CA TYR A 26 -6.18 -4.27 1.95
C TYR A 26 -5.61 -5.56 1.36
N LEU A 27 -4.30 -5.59 1.05
CA LEU A 27 -3.66 -6.78 0.48
C LEU A 27 -3.73 -7.97 1.45
N ARG A 28 -3.49 -7.73 2.74
CA ARG A 28 -3.60 -8.76 3.77
C ARG A 28 -5.01 -9.30 3.83
N GLY A 29 -6.03 -8.45 3.98
CA GLY A 29 -7.42 -8.89 4.13
C GLY A 29 -8.02 -9.57 2.90
N ASN A 30 -7.58 -9.20 1.70
CA ASN A 30 -8.23 -9.63 0.45
C ASN A 30 -7.46 -10.70 -0.34
N LYS A 31 -6.13 -10.81 -0.16
CA LYS A 31 -5.28 -11.68 -0.98
C LYS A 31 -4.39 -12.63 -0.20
N LEU A 32 -3.89 -12.21 0.97
CA LEU A 32 -2.85 -12.94 1.69
C LEU A 32 -3.33 -13.54 3.02
N ALA A 33 -4.52 -13.18 3.50
CA ALA A 33 -5.09 -13.75 4.71
C ALA A 33 -5.38 -15.23 4.53
N ILE A 34 -5.13 -16.03 5.59
CA ILE A 34 -5.48 -17.46 5.65
C ILE A 34 -4.85 -18.26 4.49
N THR A 35 -3.74 -17.76 3.95
CA THR A 35 -3.00 -18.43 2.88
C THR A 35 -1.93 -19.31 3.50
N VAL A 36 -1.90 -20.59 3.10
CA VAL A 36 -0.80 -21.51 3.44
C VAL A 36 0.31 -21.32 2.41
N PHE A 37 1.55 -21.33 2.90
CA PHE A 37 2.75 -21.17 2.09
C PHE A 37 3.62 -22.43 2.19
N ASP A 38 4.05 -22.94 1.05
CA ASP A 38 4.84 -24.17 0.99
C ASP A 38 6.33 -23.92 1.26
N ASP A 39 6.86 -22.84 0.68
CA ASP A 39 8.25 -22.40 0.87
C ASP A 39 8.38 -20.88 0.67
N TYR A 40 9.62 -20.40 0.71
CA TYR A 40 9.90 -18.99 0.50
C TYR A 40 9.50 -18.49 -0.90
N HIS A 41 9.68 -19.31 -1.93
CA HIS A 41 9.35 -18.91 -3.29
C HIS A 41 7.84 -18.72 -3.44
N ASP A 42 7.04 -19.61 -2.85
CA ASP A 42 5.58 -19.49 -2.82
C ASP A 42 5.10 -18.21 -2.11
N ILE A 43 5.76 -17.79 -1.03
CA ILE A 43 5.49 -16.50 -0.37
C ILE A 43 5.72 -15.34 -1.34
N VAL A 44 6.86 -15.33 -2.03
CA VAL A 44 7.24 -14.26 -2.96
C VAL A 44 6.26 -14.22 -4.13
N GLU A 45 5.96 -15.37 -4.73
CA GLU A 45 5.05 -15.47 -5.87
C GLU A 45 3.65 -14.96 -5.51
N LYS A 46 3.07 -15.44 -4.40
CA LYS A 46 1.73 -14.99 -3.95
C LYS A 46 1.71 -13.50 -3.61
N SER A 47 2.79 -12.98 -3.02
CA SER A 47 2.93 -11.54 -2.75
C SER A 47 2.99 -10.72 -4.04
N CYS A 48 3.77 -11.16 -5.03
CA CYS A 48 3.84 -10.54 -6.36
C CYS A 48 2.48 -10.56 -7.07
N ASN A 49 1.75 -11.68 -7.00
CA ASN A 49 0.42 -11.80 -7.57
C ASN A 49 -0.60 -10.87 -6.89
N ALA A 50 -0.57 -10.78 -5.56
CA ALA A 50 -1.41 -9.86 -4.79
C ALA A 50 -1.12 -8.40 -5.16
N TRP A 51 0.16 -8.03 -5.26
CA TRP A 51 0.58 -6.70 -5.66
C TRP A 51 0.16 -6.37 -7.09
N THR A 52 0.38 -7.29 -8.03
CA THR A 52 0.01 -7.12 -9.44
C THR A 52 -1.50 -6.96 -9.61
N PHE A 53 -2.29 -7.75 -8.89
CA PHE A 53 -3.75 -7.58 -8.84
C PHE A 53 -4.13 -6.16 -8.41
N PHE A 54 -3.51 -5.65 -7.35
CA PHE A 54 -3.83 -4.34 -6.80
C PHE A 54 -3.33 -3.19 -7.68
N ALA A 55 -2.14 -3.30 -8.25
CA ALA A 55 -1.55 -2.34 -9.18
C ALA A 55 -2.40 -2.18 -10.45
N ASN A 56 -3.10 -3.23 -10.86
CA ASN A 56 -4.02 -3.21 -12.00
C ASN A 56 -5.39 -2.59 -11.68
N ASP A 57 -5.64 -2.11 -10.44
CA ASP A 57 -6.86 -1.38 -10.05
C ASP A 57 -6.53 0.03 -9.49
N PRO A 58 -6.22 1.01 -10.38
CA PRO A 58 -5.91 2.37 -9.96
C PRO A 58 -7.05 3.07 -9.21
N GLN A 59 -8.31 2.70 -9.51
CA GLN A 59 -9.47 3.30 -8.85
C GLN A 59 -9.54 2.87 -7.38
N ARG A 60 -9.29 1.59 -7.10
CA ARG A 60 -9.18 1.09 -5.72
C ARG A 60 -8.04 1.75 -4.98
N ILE A 61 -6.85 1.84 -5.59
CA ILE A 61 -5.68 2.51 -5.00
C ILE A 61 -6.08 3.91 -4.56
N LYS A 62 -6.63 4.72 -5.48
CA LYS A 62 -7.09 6.06 -5.18
C LYS A 62 -8.12 6.08 -4.05
N SER A 63 -9.10 5.18 -4.08
CA SER A 63 -10.17 5.15 -3.09
C SER A 63 -9.66 4.89 -1.67
N ILE A 64 -8.67 4.02 -1.49
CA ILE A 64 -8.20 3.63 -0.15
C ILE A 64 -7.09 4.53 0.39
N THR A 65 -6.36 5.23 -0.48
CA THR A 65 -5.28 6.15 -0.08
C THR A 65 -5.69 7.62 -0.04
N THR A 66 -6.86 8.00 -0.59
CA THR A 66 -7.35 9.38 -0.53
C THR A 66 -7.82 9.72 0.89
N ARG A 67 -7.59 10.98 1.30
CA ARG A 67 -8.09 11.55 2.55
C ARG A 67 -8.64 12.94 2.29
N SER A 68 -9.81 13.26 2.85
CA SER A 68 -10.45 14.57 2.68
C SER A 68 -9.66 15.71 3.32
N TRP A 69 -8.85 15.43 4.33
CA TRP A 69 -8.01 16.41 5.02
C TRP A 69 -6.62 16.59 4.39
N ALA A 70 -6.17 15.65 3.56
CA ALA A 70 -4.86 15.70 2.90
C ALA A 70 -4.95 16.46 1.57
N THR A 71 -5.44 17.70 1.64
CA THR A 71 -5.59 18.58 0.47
C THR A 71 -4.39 19.50 0.35
N VAL A 72 -3.86 19.64 -0.86
CA VAL A 72 -2.94 20.73 -1.16
C VAL A 72 -3.79 21.99 -1.32
N ASN A 73 -3.76 22.88 -0.33
CA ASN A 73 -4.34 24.21 -0.48
C ASN A 73 -3.47 24.99 -1.50
N PRO A 74 -4.08 25.61 -2.52
CA PRO A 74 -3.36 26.40 -3.50
C PRO A 74 -2.68 27.64 -2.89
#